data_AF-A0A6V7YCG7-F1
#
_entry.id   AF-A0A6V7YCG7-F1
#
_cell.length_a   1.000
_cell.length_b   1.000
_cell.length_c   1.000
_cell.angle_alpha   90.00
_cell.angle_beta   90.00
_cell.angle_gamma   90.00
#
_symmetry.space_group_name_H-M   'P 1'
#
loop_
_entity.id
_entity.type
_entity.pdbx_description
1 polymer ?
#
loop_
_entity_poly.entity_id
_entity_poly.type
_entity_poly.pdbx_seq_one_letter_code
_entity_poly.pdbx_strand_id
1 'polypeptide(L)'
;MTSFYIIIPSNTNIEGNRTNSFRVRLPHKLQFNSEWHVGLAVMVYPHSWPSLGTNNEQTVTVYWKSGMCEALVDKFRNVHIEYTNKLKELRTQAKDKYKRLKELYQKRTEPVSNVTTAEHVSISEETEVPSLKSEDEIFTDLMNIENLKMPDDFKRIISVTNEVGFDPWIRVFRKPRLACNFEFHSYKNRFSLHIDSEYVEKIELTEQLAYILGFDRQILTETCIANFMPDMRGGVSCFHVYAPGLIEPMVIGDVTAPVLRIVTIRGKQDEIIEEQFLCVQYHKLLVKEISEIFIEIRTSSGTLMPFQYGTCTLTLHFKKATYF
;
A
#
# COMPACT_ATOMS: atom_id res chain seq x y z
N MET A 1 22.13 48.86 -19.72
CA MET A 1 22.06 47.57 -19.00
C MET A 1 22.42 46.46 -19.98
N THR A 2 23.43 45.64 -19.69
CA THR A 2 23.91 44.55 -20.57
C THR A 2 23.29 43.20 -20.23
N SER A 3 22.91 43.00 -18.97
CA SER A 3 22.11 41.88 -18.50
C SER A 3 21.36 42.23 -17.21
N PHE A 4 20.36 41.43 -16.86
CA PHE A 4 19.59 41.57 -15.63
C PHE A 4 18.85 40.25 -15.28
N TYR A 5 18.41 40.13 -14.04
CA TYR A 5 17.65 38.96 -13.56
C TYR A 5 16.20 39.31 -13.28
N ILE A 6 15.31 38.34 -13.49
CA ILE A 6 13.91 38.38 -13.07
C ILE A 6 13.62 37.15 -12.23
N ILE A 7 13.02 37.36 -11.06
CA ILE A 7 12.53 36.29 -10.18
C ILE A 7 11.04 36.12 -10.44
N ILE A 8 10.62 34.88 -10.73
CA ILE A 8 9.25 34.52 -11.09
C ILE A 8 8.74 33.41 -10.15
N PRO A 9 8.03 33.77 -9.07
CA PRO A 9 7.42 32.80 -8.16
C PRO A 9 6.09 32.27 -8.71
N SER A 10 5.73 31.03 -8.35
CA SER A 10 4.50 30.38 -8.83
C SER A 10 3.23 30.81 -8.10
N ASN A 11 3.36 31.43 -6.91
CA ASN A 11 2.27 31.80 -6.01
C ASN A 11 1.83 33.27 -6.16
N THR A 12 1.95 33.85 -7.35
CA THR A 12 1.43 35.20 -7.61
C THR A 12 -0.10 35.22 -7.57
N ASN A 13 -0.70 36.40 -7.36
CA ASN A 13 -2.16 36.59 -7.25
C ASN A 13 -2.93 36.44 -8.58
N ILE A 14 -2.40 35.70 -9.57
CA ILE A 14 -3.11 35.40 -10.81
C ILE A 14 -3.94 34.13 -10.60
N GLU A 15 -5.24 34.23 -10.88
CA GLU A 15 -6.17 33.12 -10.74
C GLU A 15 -5.78 31.93 -11.63
N GLY A 16 -5.88 30.72 -11.09
CA GLY A 16 -5.56 29.49 -11.81
C GLY A 16 -4.08 29.11 -11.80
N ASN A 17 -3.19 29.91 -11.21
CA ASN A 17 -1.78 29.54 -11.05
C ASN A 17 -1.63 28.29 -10.18
N ARG A 18 -0.75 27.39 -10.62
CA ARG A 18 -0.32 26.17 -9.93
C ARG A 18 1.19 26.11 -9.91
N THR A 19 1.76 25.33 -8.99
CA THR A 19 3.23 25.16 -8.86
C THR A 19 3.88 24.65 -10.16
N ASN A 20 3.16 23.88 -10.97
CA ASN A 20 3.61 23.34 -12.26
C ASN A 20 3.22 24.18 -13.49
N SER A 21 2.34 25.17 -13.36
CA SER A 21 1.84 25.95 -14.50
C SER A 21 1.36 27.29 -13.97
N PHE A 22 2.12 28.35 -14.26
CA PHE A 22 1.86 29.66 -13.67
C PHE A 22 2.30 30.80 -14.58
N ARG A 23 1.59 31.91 -14.43
CA ARG A 23 1.87 33.19 -15.07
C ARG A 23 2.36 34.20 -14.04
N VAL A 24 3.29 35.06 -14.45
CA VAL A 24 3.75 36.19 -13.65
C VAL A 24 3.64 37.46 -14.48
N ARG A 25 2.79 38.40 -14.03
CA ARG A 25 2.71 39.74 -14.61
C ARG A 25 3.84 40.59 -14.05
N LEU A 26 4.61 41.21 -14.94
CA LEU A 26 5.72 42.07 -14.57
C LEU A 26 5.19 43.44 -14.10
N PRO A 27 5.83 44.10 -13.11
CA PRO A 27 5.44 45.43 -12.64
C PRO A 27 5.49 46.49 -13.75
N HIS A 28 6.45 46.36 -14.66
CA HIS A 28 6.61 47.20 -15.84
C HIS A 28 6.81 46.33 -17.07
N LYS A 29 6.27 46.80 -18.19
CA LYS A 29 6.44 46.17 -19.48
C LYS A 29 7.90 46.33 -19.93
N LEU A 30 8.59 45.21 -20.15
CA LEU A 30 9.97 45.20 -20.62
C LEU A 30 9.99 45.35 -22.13
N GLN A 31 10.85 46.25 -22.64
CA GLN A 31 11.04 46.47 -24.07
C GLN A 31 12.48 46.15 -24.47
N PHE A 32 12.61 45.35 -25.52
CA PHE A 32 13.87 44.82 -26.02
C PHE A 32 14.16 45.42 -27.40
N ASN A 33 15.02 46.45 -27.43
CA ASN A 33 15.37 47.20 -28.65
C ASN A 33 16.49 46.54 -29.49
N SER A 34 16.94 45.35 -29.10
CA SER A 34 18.03 44.61 -29.73
C SER A 34 17.80 43.11 -29.60
N GLU A 35 18.73 42.28 -30.04
CA GLU A 35 18.67 40.85 -29.76
C GLU A 35 19.04 40.57 -28.29
N TRP A 36 18.21 39.76 -27.63
CA TRP A 36 18.38 39.33 -26.25
C TRP A 36 18.25 37.82 -26.16
N HIS A 37 18.90 37.27 -25.15
CA HIS A 37 18.78 35.88 -24.78
C HIS A 37 18.29 35.77 -23.35
N VAL A 38 17.59 34.69 -23.06
CA VAL A 38 17.12 34.34 -21.72
C VAL A 38 17.54 32.93 -21.36
N GLY A 39 17.90 32.71 -20.11
CA GLY A 39 18.20 31.39 -19.58
C GLY A 39 17.78 31.24 -18.14
N LEU A 40 17.56 29.99 -17.70
CA LEU A 40 17.24 29.67 -16.31
C LEU A 40 18.53 29.61 -15.49
N ALA A 41 18.67 30.54 -14.53
CA ALA A 41 19.87 30.67 -13.68
C ALA A 41 19.73 29.98 -12.33
N VAL A 42 18.55 30.03 -11.72
CA VAL A 42 18.24 29.34 -10.45
C VAL A 42 16.83 28.80 -10.50
N MET A 43 16.60 27.63 -9.90
CA MET A 43 15.28 27.07 -9.67
C MET A 43 15.16 26.59 -8.23
N VAL A 44 14.15 27.07 -7.51
CA VAL A 44 13.77 26.60 -6.19
C VAL A 44 12.45 25.86 -6.31
N TYR A 45 12.39 24.60 -5.89
CA TYR A 45 11.19 23.77 -6.02
C TYR A 45 10.96 22.87 -4.79
N PRO A 46 9.70 22.56 -4.45
CA PRO A 46 9.37 21.60 -3.41
C PRO A 46 9.37 20.17 -3.97
N HIS A 47 9.96 19.21 -3.26
CA HIS A 47 9.84 17.79 -3.59
C HIS A 47 8.55 17.19 -3.01
N SER A 48 7.40 17.65 -3.53
CA SER A 48 6.09 17.41 -2.92
C SER A 48 5.16 16.56 -3.80
N TRP A 49 5.67 15.66 -4.63
CA TRP A 49 4.83 14.75 -5.42
C TRP A 49 4.88 13.32 -4.85
N PRO A 50 3.87 12.48 -5.14
CA PRO A 50 3.88 11.08 -4.73
C PRO A 50 5.07 10.33 -5.32
N SER A 51 5.63 9.36 -4.59
CA SER A 51 6.71 8.49 -5.09
C SER A 51 6.29 7.72 -6.35
N LEU A 52 4.99 7.53 -6.56
CA LEU A 52 4.45 6.93 -7.79
C LEU A 52 4.55 7.84 -9.02
N GLY A 53 5.01 9.09 -8.89
CA GLY A 53 5.19 10.01 -10.02
C GLY A 53 3.89 10.51 -10.66
N THR A 54 2.74 10.24 -10.03
CA THR A 54 1.41 10.60 -10.55
C THR A 54 0.45 10.95 -9.41
N ASN A 55 -0.52 11.82 -9.71
CA ASN A 55 -1.65 12.12 -8.82
C ASN A 55 -2.86 11.20 -9.08
N ASN A 56 -2.84 10.42 -10.16
CA ASN A 56 -3.92 9.51 -10.48
C ASN A 56 -3.92 8.34 -9.51
N GLU A 57 -5.10 7.90 -9.09
CA GLU A 57 -5.25 6.68 -8.30
C GLU A 57 -4.68 5.47 -9.05
N GLN A 58 -3.90 4.65 -8.34
CA GLN A 58 -3.29 3.44 -8.89
C GLN A 58 -3.92 2.24 -8.22
N THR A 59 -4.31 1.24 -9.01
CA THR A 59 -5.10 0.11 -8.53
C THR A 59 -4.50 -1.23 -8.96
N VAL A 60 -4.79 -2.24 -8.13
CA VAL A 60 -4.59 -3.65 -8.42
C VAL A 60 -5.96 -4.29 -8.39
N THR A 61 -6.42 -4.79 -9.53
CA THR A 61 -7.72 -5.45 -9.65
C THR A 61 -7.52 -6.96 -9.79
N VAL A 62 -8.18 -7.75 -8.95
CA VAL A 62 -8.10 -9.21 -8.96
C VAL A 62 -9.41 -9.78 -9.48
N TYR A 63 -9.33 -10.60 -10.52
CA TYR A 63 -10.46 -11.30 -11.11
C TYR A 63 -10.48 -12.76 -10.64
N TRP A 64 -11.61 -13.19 -10.07
CA TRP A 64 -11.78 -14.51 -9.47
C TRP A 64 -12.56 -15.46 -10.38
N LYS A 65 -12.27 -16.76 -10.34
CA LYS A 65 -13.02 -17.78 -11.10
C LYS A 65 -14.42 -18.01 -10.51
N SER A 66 -15.47 -17.89 -11.32
CA SER A 66 -16.87 -17.78 -10.84
C SER A 66 -17.46 -19.04 -10.18
N GLY A 67 -16.90 -20.23 -10.41
CA GLY A 67 -17.50 -21.51 -9.99
C GLY A 67 -17.19 -21.97 -8.56
N MET A 68 -16.25 -21.35 -7.85
CA MET A 68 -15.76 -21.88 -6.56
C MET A 68 -16.32 -21.18 -5.33
N CYS A 69 -16.92 -20.00 -5.45
CA CYS A 69 -17.53 -19.32 -4.29
C CYS A 69 -18.67 -20.14 -3.68
N GLU A 70 -19.46 -20.86 -4.49
CA GLU A 70 -20.62 -21.63 -4.00
C GLU A 70 -20.22 -22.98 -3.36
N ALA A 71 -19.37 -23.77 -4.02
CA ALA A 71 -18.96 -25.09 -3.53
C ALA A 71 -18.15 -25.02 -2.21
N LEU A 72 -17.36 -23.96 -2.02
CA LEU A 72 -16.66 -23.71 -0.76
C LEU A 72 -17.66 -23.35 0.35
N VAL A 73 -18.61 -22.46 0.09
CA VAL A 73 -19.64 -22.06 1.06
C VAL A 73 -20.43 -23.27 1.59
N ASP A 74 -20.83 -24.20 0.71
CA ASP A 74 -21.59 -25.39 1.11
C ASP A 74 -20.77 -26.38 1.95
N LYS A 75 -19.51 -26.61 1.60
CA LYS A 75 -18.61 -27.48 2.39
C LYS A 75 -18.44 -26.94 3.81
N PHE A 76 -18.34 -25.62 3.99
CA PHE A 76 -18.16 -25.00 5.31
C PHE A 76 -19.44 -24.93 6.14
N ARG A 77 -20.60 -24.75 5.51
CA ARG A 77 -21.90 -24.88 6.17
C ARG A 77 -22.03 -26.26 6.82
N ASN A 78 -21.60 -27.32 6.12
CA ASN A 78 -21.68 -28.68 6.64
C ASN A 78 -20.76 -28.91 7.86
N VAL A 79 -19.53 -28.40 7.84
CA VAL A 79 -18.60 -28.49 8.97
C VAL A 79 -19.13 -27.77 10.21
N HIS A 80 -19.73 -26.59 10.04
CA HIS A 80 -20.31 -25.84 11.15
C HIS A 80 -21.50 -26.56 11.79
N ILE A 81 -22.37 -27.13 10.97
CA ILE A 81 -23.50 -27.94 11.43
C ILE A 81 -22.98 -29.15 12.21
N GLU A 82 -21.98 -29.85 11.70
CA GLU A 82 -21.38 -31.01 12.33
C GLU A 82 -20.77 -30.69 13.71
N TYR A 83 -19.95 -29.63 13.79
CA TYR A 83 -19.35 -29.21 15.06
C TYR A 83 -20.39 -28.75 16.09
N THR A 84 -21.38 -27.97 15.67
CA THR A 84 -22.43 -27.48 16.56
C THR A 84 -23.29 -28.63 17.10
N ASN A 85 -23.59 -29.61 16.26
CA ASN A 85 -24.28 -30.83 16.68
C ASN A 85 -23.42 -31.61 17.67
N LYS A 86 -22.10 -31.71 17.42
CA LYS A 86 -21.18 -32.40 18.32
C LYS A 86 -21.08 -31.74 19.70
N LEU A 87 -21.05 -30.40 19.77
CA LEU A 87 -21.07 -29.67 21.04
C LEU A 87 -22.34 -29.94 21.85
N LYS A 88 -23.50 -29.99 21.19
CA LYS A 88 -24.78 -30.33 21.85
C LYS A 88 -24.77 -31.77 22.37
N GLU A 89 -24.21 -32.69 21.60
CA GLU A 89 -24.04 -34.09 22.00
C GLU A 89 -23.15 -34.20 23.24
N LEU A 90 -21.97 -33.57 23.22
CA LEU A 90 -21.02 -33.60 24.33
C LEU A 90 -21.58 -32.96 25.61
N ARG A 91 -22.35 -31.87 25.50
CA ARG A 91 -23.06 -31.29 26.67
C ARG A 91 -24.10 -32.25 27.25
N THR A 92 -24.80 -32.99 26.39
CA THR A 92 -25.79 -33.99 26.85
C THR A 92 -25.09 -35.14 27.58
N GLN A 93 -23.98 -35.63 27.02
CA GLN A 93 -23.16 -36.66 27.67
C GLN A 93 -22.56 -36.20 29.00
N ALA A 94 -22.12 -34.95 29.10
CA ALA A 94 -21.59 -34.38 30.33
C ALA A 94 -22.66 -34.33 31.44
N LYS A 95 -23.89 -33.90 31.11
CA LYS A 95 -25.05 -33.92 32.03
C LYS A 95 -25.33 -35.30 32.56
N ASP A 96 -25.39 -36.30 31.67
CA ASP A 96 -25.68 -37.67 32.05
C ASP A 96 -24.59 -38.25 32.95
N LYS A 97 -23.32 -37.98 32.62
CA LYS A 97 -22.17 -38.45 33.41
C LYS A 97 -22.09 -37.76 34.78
N TYR A 98 -22.37 -36.46 34.85
CA TYR A 98 -22.47 -35.72 36.10
C TYR A 98 -23.59 -36.26 36.98
N LYS A 99 -24.78 -36.51 36.41
CA LYS A 99 -25.91 -37.10 37.14
C LYS A 99 -25.54 -38.44 37.77
N ARG A 100 -24.90 -39.34 37.02
CA ARG A 100 -24.42 -40.64 37.52
C ARG A 100 -23.38 -40.50 38.62
N LEU A 101 -22.43 -39.57 38.48
CA LEU A 101 -21.39 -39.33 39.49
C LEU A 101 -22.00 -38.77 40.79
N LYS A 102 -22.97 -37.85 40.68
CA LYS A 102 -23.68 -37.30 41.83
C LYS A 102 -24.47 -38.37 42.59
N GLU A 103 -25.17 -39.26 41.88
CA GLU A 103 -25.86 -40.41 42.48
C GLU A 103 -24.90 -41.37 43.20
N LEU A 104 -23.71 -41.60 42.65
CA LEU A 104 -22.67 -42.44 43.26
C LEU A 104 -22.05 -41.81 44.52
N TYR A 105 -21.78 -40.49 44.50
CA TYR A 105 -21.31 -39.78 45.70
C TYR A 105 -22.36 -39.82 46.81
N GLN A 106 -23.62 -39.57 46.47
CA GLN A 106 -24.71 -39.54 47.44
C GLN A 106 -24.91 -40.89 48.12
N LYS A 107 -24.78 -42.01 47.39
CA LYS A 107 -24.77 -43.38 47.95
C LYS A 107 -23.55 -43.69 48.84
N ARG A 108 -22.43 -42.98 48.68
CA ARG A 108 -21.18 -43.22 49.41
C ARG A 108 -21.07 -42.38 50.70
N THR A 109 -21.84 -41.31 50.82
CA THR A 109 -21.89 -40.40 51.97
C THR A 109 -23.04 -40.66 52.94
N GLU A 110 -23.86 -41.71 52.74
CA GLU A 110 -24.84 -42.12 53.75
C GLU A 110 -24.10 -42.71 54.98
N PRO A 111 -24.35 -42.23 56.21
CA PRO A 111 -23.66 -42.74 57.39
C PRO A 111 -24.13 -44.16 57.71
N VAL A 112 -23.18 -45.11 57.69
CA VAL A 112 -23.38 -46.45 58.26
C VAL A 112 -23.42 -46.31 59.78
N SER A 113 -24.61 -46.43 60.35
CA SER A 113 -24.77 -46.58 61.80
C SER A 113 -24.49 -48.03 62.21
N ASN A 114 -23.61 -48.14 63.22
CA ASN A 114 -23.41 -49.22 64.20
C ASN A 114 -22.23 -50.21 63.99
N VAL A 115 -21.07 -49.83 64.57
CA VAL A 115 -20.31 -50.46 65.69
C VAL A 115 -20.23 -52.01 65.68
N THR A 116 -19.06 -52.69 65.75
CA THR A 116 -18.18 -52.79 66.94
C THR A 116 -16.82 -53.47 66.64
N THR A 117 -15.77 -52.96 67.30
CA THR A 117 -14.52 -53.59 67.83
C THR A 117 -13.38 -54.13 66.94
N ALA A 118 -12.23 -53.43 67.11
CA ALA A 118 -10.86 -53.90 67.37
C ALA A 118 -10.10 -54.73 66.32
N GLU A 119 -9.06 -54.14 65.71
CA GLU A 119 -7.63 -54.43 65.96
C GLU A 119 -6.72 -53.60 65.02
N HIS A 120 -5.51 -53.31 65.51
CA HIS A 120 -4.48 -52.50 64.86
C HIS A 120 -3.96 -53.11 63.54
N VAL A 121 -4.00 -52.34 62.44
CA VAL A 121 -2.98 -52.41 61.37
C VAL A 121 -2.77 -51.00 60.78
N SER A 122 -1.53 -50.54 60.85
CA SER A 122 -0.99 -49.36 60.19
C SER A 122 -0.85 -49.63 58.69
N ILE A 123 -1.60 -48.91 57.85
CA ILE A 123 -1.27 -48.70 56.44
C ILE A 123 -1.44 -47.22 56.16
N SER A 124 -0.29 -46.59 55.90
CA SER A 124 -0.15 -45.28 55.28
C SER A 124 -0.70 -45.33 53.85
N GLU A 125 -1.78 -44.60 53.58
CA GLU A 125 -2.12 -44.14 52.23
C GLU A 125 -3.06 -42.94 52.39
N GLU A 126 -2.52 -41.74 52.16
CA GLU A 126 -3.32 -40.54 51.86
C GLU A 126 -4.07 -40.80 50.55
N THR A 127 -5.20 -41.51 50.61
CA THR A 127 -6.16 -41.48 49.51
C THR A 127 -6.89 -40.15 49.59
N GLU A 128 -6.38 -39.15 48.86
CA GLU A 128 -7.11 -37.96 48.49
C GLU A 128 -8.53 -38.36 48.03
N VAL A 129 -9.54 -37.84 48.72
CA VAL A 129 -10.92 -37.94 48.28
C VAL A 129 -10.98 -37.22 46.92
N PRO A 130 -11.28 -37.89 45.80
CA PRO A 130 -11.42 -37.19 44.54
C PRO A 130 -12.51 -36.14 44.73
N SER A 131 -12.25 -34.90 44.35
CA SER A 131 -13.31 -33.89 44.35
C SER A 131 -14.39 -34.30 43.35
N LEU A 132 -15.66 -34.09 43.70
CA LEU A 132 -16.76 -34.32 42.76
C LEU A 132 -16.60 -33.31 41.62
N LYS A 133 -16.18 -33.80 40.44
CA LYS A 133 -16.04 -32.96 39.25
C LYS A 133 -17.36 -32.32 38.87
N SER A 134 -17.32 -31.03 38.54
CA SER A 134 -18.49 -30.29 38.03
C SER A 134 -18.89 -30.76 36.63
N GLU A 135 -20.13 -30.47 36.21
CA GLU A 135 -20.61 -30.76 34.84
C GLU A 135 -19.69 -30.10 33.79
N ASP A 136 -19.20 -28.91 34.06
CA ASP A 136 -18.32 -28.15 33.17
C ASP A 136 -16.91 -28.76 33.08
N GLU A 137 -16.37 -29.30 34.18
CA GLU A 137 -15.10 -30.05 34.17
C GLU A 137 -15.23 -31.34 33.35
N ILE A 138 -16.36 -32.04 33.48
CA ILE A 138 -16.64 -33.26 32.72
C ILE A 138 -16.80 -32.93 31.22
N PHE A 139 -17.47 -31.82 30.90
CA PHE A 139 -17.61 -31.33 29.54
C PHE A 139 -16.25 -30.95 28.94
N THR A 140 -15.38 -30.30 29.71
CA THR A 140 -14.03 -29.92 29.28
C THR A 140 -13.15 -31.15 29.01
N ASP A 141 -13.21 -32.16 29.87
CA ASP A 141 -12.51 -33.44 29.67
C ASP A 141 -12.97 -34.15 28.39
N LEU A 142 -14.28 -34.21 28.16
CA LEU A 142 -14.85 -34.81 26.95
C LEU A 142 -14.49 -34.02 25.68
N MET A 143 -14.48 -32.70 25.76
CA MET A 143 -14.08 -31.82 24.66
C MET A 143 -12.59 -32.02 24.31
N ASN A 144 -11.71 -32.13 25.31
CA ASN A 144 -10.29 -32.36 25.09
C ASN A 144 -10.03 -33.70 24.37
N ILE A 145 -10.77 -34.75 24.73
CA ILE A 145 -10.68 -36.06 24.06
C ILE A 145 -11.16 -35.98 22.60
N GLU A 146 -12.26 -35.27 22.35
CA GLU A 146 -12.81 -35.13 20.99
C GLU A 146 -11.93 -34.25 20.10
N ASN A 147 -11.35 -33.19 20.68
CA ASN A 147 -10.36 -32.34 20.04
C ASN A 147 -9.09 -33.11 19.63
N LEU A 148 -8.74 -34.21 20.29
CA LEU A 148 -7.61 -35.05 19.87
C LEU A 148 -7.92 -35.83 18.58
N LYS A 149 -9.17 -36.26 18.38
CA LYS A 149 -9.63 -37.07 17.23
C LYS A 149 -9.95 -36.27 15.97
N MET A 150 -10.14 -34.97 16.13
CA MET A 150 -10.51 -34.08 15.04
C MET A 150 -9.37 -33.93 14.01
N PRO A 151 -9.65 -33.80 12.70
CA PRO A 151 -8.61 -33.50 11.70
C PRO A 151 -7.93 -32.17 12.00
N ASP A 152 -6.62 -32.05 11.74
CA ASP A 152 -5.85 -30.85 12.05
C ASP A 152 -6.41 -29.59 11.37
N ASP A 153 -6.96 -29.75 10.16
CA ASP A 153 -7.63 -28.66 9.44
C ASP A 153 -8.88 -28.15 10.19
N PHE A 154 -9.64 -29.02 10.84
CA PHE A 154 -10.84 -28.67 11.61
C PHE A 154 -10.48 -28.05 12.96
N LYS A 155 -9.44 -28.55 13.64
CA LYS A 155 -8.94 -27.95 14.89
C LYS A 155 -8.52 -26.50 14.68
N ARG A 156 -7.85 -26.23 13.56
CA ARG A 156 -7.46 -24.87 13.14
C ARG A 156 -8.68 -23.98 12.87
N ILE A 157 -9.74 -24.51 12.25
CA ILE A 157 -10.97 -23.77 11.98
C ILE A 157 -11.66 -23.38 13.29
N ILE A 158 -11.76 -24.30 14.25
CA ILE A 158 -12.50 -24.11 15.51
C ILE A 158 -11.74 -23.21 16.49
N SER A 159 -10.41 -23.37 16.63
CA SER A 159 -9.60 -22.53 17.52
C SER A 159 -9.68 -21.05 17.14
N VAL A 160 -9.82 -20.74 15.85
CA VAL A 160 -9.95 -19.38 15.33
C VAL A 160 -11.35 -18.79 15.57
N THR A 161 -12.38 -19.62 15.71
CA THR A 161 -13.77 -19.16 15.89
C THR A 161 -14.13 -18.78 17.34
N ASN A 162 -13.43 -19.31 18.34
CA ASN A 162 -13.79 -19.12 19.75
C ASN A 162 -13.35 -17.78 20.36
N GLU A 163 -12.37 -17.06 19.79
CA GLU A 163 -11.74 -15.91 20.45
C GLU A 163 -12.39 -14.54 20.15
N VAL A 164 -13.22 -14.38 19.11
CA VAL A 164 -13.39 -13.03 18.53
C VAL A 164 -14.79 -12.64 18.01
N GLY A 165 -15.82 -13.48 18.20
CA GLY A 165 -17.14 -13.25 17.59
C GLY A 165 -17.13 -13.41 16.05
N PHE A 166 -18.26 -13.20 15.38
CA PHE A 166 -18.45 -13.54 13.96
C PHE A 166 -17.88 -12.51 12.95
N ASP A 167 -17.40 -11.35 13.40
CA ASP A 167 -16.78 -10.33 12.52
C ASP A 167 -15.38 -10.77 12.01
N PRO A 168 -14.55 -11.43 12.82
CA PRO A 168 -13.29 -12.04 12.38
C PRO A 168 -13.44 -13.30 11.53
N TRP A 169 -14.67 -13.77 11.33
CA TRP A 169 -15.02 -14.74 10.29
C TRP A 169 -14.77 -14.16 8.88
N ILE A 170 -14.86 -12.82 8.73
CA ILE A 170 -14.39 -12.05 7.57
C ILE A 170 -12.86 -12.11 7.42
N ARG A 171 -12.09 -12.49 8.46
CA ARG A 171 -10.63 -12.70 8.37
C ARG A 171 -10.24 -14.13 7.98
N VAL A 172 -11.15 -15.10 8.03
CA VAL A 172 -11.00 -16.41 7.38
C VAL A 172 -10.94 -16.26 5.85
N PHE A 173 -11.44 -15.13 5.32
CA PHE A 173 -11.17 -14.61 3.96
C PHE A 173 -9.72 -14.09 3.77
N ARG A 174 -8.74 -14.56 4.56
CA ARG A 174 -7.31 -14.30 4.35
C ARG A 174 -6.63 -15.27 3.37
N LYS A 175 -7.26 -16.35 2.90
CA LYS A 175 -6.71 -17.16 1.78
C LYS A 175 -6.65 -16.42 0.42
N PRO A 176 -7.57 -15.50 0.08
CA PRO A 176 -7.40 -14.51 -0.99
C PRO A 176 -6.09 -13.71 -0.92
N ARG A 177 -5.57 -13.48 0.29
CA ARG A 177 -4.31 -12.74 0.55
C ARG A 177 -3.06 -13.56 0.21
N LEU A 178 -3.20 -14.87 0.00
CA LEU A 178 -2.16 -15.78 -0.50
C LEU A 178 -2.41 -16.20 -1.95
N ALA A 179 -3.66 -16.15 -2.41
CA ALA A 179 -4.02 -16.45 -3.80
C ALA A 179 -3.36 -15.46 -4.79
N CYS A 180 -3.06 -14.25 -4.34
CA CYS A 180 -2.05 -13.42 -4.99
C CYS A 180 -1.15 -12.70 -3.98
N ASN A 181 0.15 -12.69 -4.22
CA ASN A 181 1.12 -12.00 -3.36
C ASN A 181 2.24 -11.36 -4.17
N PHE A 182 2.53 -10.09 -3.87
CA PHE A 182 3.72 -9.40 -4.37
C PHE A 182 4.83 -9.52 -3.34
N GLU A 183 5.96 -10.09 -3.75
CA GLU A 183 7.16 -10.22 -2.92
C GLU A 183 8.33 -9.53 -3.59
N PHE A 184 9.13 -8.79 -2.82
CA PHE A 184 10.36 -8.18 -3.32
C PHE A 184 11.56 -9.05 -2.99
N HIS A 185 12.24 -9.57 -4.02
CA HIS A 185 13.48 -10.30 -3.85
C HIS A 185 14.68 -9.36 -3.80
N SER A 186 15.22 -9.12 -2.60
CA SER A 186 16.37 -8.23 -2.38
C SER A 186 17.62 -8.63 -3.17
N TYR A 187 17.90 -9.93 -3.32
CA TYR A 187 19.07 -10.41 -4.07
C TYR A 187 18.96 -10.14 -5.58
N LYS A 188 17.74 -10.23 -6.13
CA LYS A 188 17.49 -10.01 -7.57
C LYS A 188 17.13 -8.55 -7.88
N ASN A 189 16.79 -7.76 -6.85
CA ASN A 189 16.15 -6.45 -6.98
C ASN A 189 14.97 -6.49 -7.96
N ARG A 190 14.07 -7.45 -7.76
CA ARG A 190 12.87 -7.64 -8.60
C ARG A 190 11.67 -7.96 -7.72
N PHE A 191 10.50 -7.49 -8.12
CA PHE A 191 9.24 -8.01 -7.60
C PHE A 191 8.90 -9.35 -8.26
N SER A 192 8.31 -10.24 -7.49
CA SER A 192 7.63 -11.44 -7.98
C SER A 192 6.17 -11.38 -7.58
N LEU A 193 5.31 -11.79 -8.48
CA LEU A 193 3.89 -11.96 -8.24
C LEU A 193 3.59 -13.45 -8.23
N HIS A 194 3.18 -13.95 -7.07
CA HIS A 194 2.56 -15.26 -6.96
C HIS A 194 1.07 -15.15 -7.29
N ILE A 195 0.57 -16.07 -8.12
CA ILE A 195 -0.85 -16.22 -8.46
C ILE A 195 -1.21 -17.69 -8.32
N ASP A 196 -2.22 -17.98 -7.50
CA ASP A 196 -2.86 -19.29 -7.40
C ASP A 196 -3.92 -19.42 -8.50
N SER A 197 -3.56 -20.18 -9.53
CA SER A 197 -4.40 -20.43 -10.70
C SER A 197 -5.70 -21.19 -10.37
N GLU A 198 -5.85 -21.78 -9.19
CA GLU A 198 -7.12 -22.40 -8.78
C GLU A 198 -8.20 -21.34 -8.50
N TYR A 199 -7.82 -20.19 -7.94
CA TYR A 199 -8.76 -19.16 -7.47
C TYR A 199 -8.78 -17.91 -8.35
N VAL A 200 -7.61 -17.49 -8.85
CA VAL A 200 -7.44 -16.25 -9.58
C VAL A 200 -7.44 -16.52 -11.08
N GLU A 201 -8.24 -15.78 -11.82
CA GLU A 201 -8.26 -15.82 -13.29
C GLU A 201 -7.17 -14.92 -13.87
N LYS A 202 -7.10 -13.67 -13.38
CA LYS A 202 -6.11 -12.68 -13.79
C LYS A 202 -6.00 -11.55 -12.76
N ILE A 203 -4.91 -10.82 -12.83
CA ILE A 203 -4.64 -9.60 -12.09
C ILE A 203 -4.40 -8.48 -13.10
N GLU A 204 -4.99 -7.32 -12.86
CA GLU A 204 -4.82 -6.14 -13.69
C GLU A 204 -4.24 -5.00 -12.86
N LEU A 205 -3.10 -4.48 -13.32
CA LEU A 205 -2.39 -3.35 -12.75
C LEU A 205 -2.61 -2.13 -13.63
N THR A 206 -2.74 -0.95 -13.03
CA THR A 206 -2.61 0.30 -13.77
C THR A 206 -1.22 0.44 -14.37
N GLU A 207 -1.10 1.16 -15.49
CA GLU A 207 0.16 1.33 -16.24
C GLU A 207 1.33 1.78 -15.37
N GLN A 208 1.12 2.86 -14.59
CA GLN A 208 2.15 3.43 -13.74
C GLN A 208 2.58 2.45 -12.65
N LEU A 209 1.65 1.65 -12.10
CA LEU A 209 1.97 0.68 -11.07
C LEU A 209 2.74 -0.52 -11.63
N ALA A 210 2.34 -1.03 -12.81
CA ALA A 210 3.08 -2.06 -13.53
C ALA A 210 4.53 -1.61 -13.80
N TYR A 211 4.71 -0.37 -14.29
CA TYR A 211 6.01 0.25 -14.51
C TYR A 211 6.87 0.30 -13.24
N ILE A 212 6.32 0.85 -12.13
CA ILE A 212 7.04 1.01 -10.87
C ILE A 212 7.50 -0.33 -10.30
N LEU A 213 6.66 -1.35 -10.42
CA LEU A 213 6.98 -2.69 -9.94
C LEU A 213 7.89 -3.47 -10.90
N GLY A 214 8.11 -2.96 -12.12
CA GLY A 214 9.01 -3.54 -13.12
C GLY A 214 8.37 -4.60 -14.02
N PHE A 215 7.03 -4.66 -14.08
CA PHE A 215 6.29 -5.51 -15.01
C PHE A 215 6.13 -4.82 -16.37
N ASP A 216 6.34 -5.56 -17.44
CA ASP A 216 6.17 -5.09 -18.83
C ASP A 216 4.70 -5.15 -19.30
N ARG A 217 3.81 -5.70 -18.48
CA ARG A 217 2.40 -5.95 -18.80
C ARG A 217 1.51 -5.57 -17.62
N GLN A 218 0.35 -5.03 -17.95
CA GLN A 218 -0.70 -4.67 -16.98
C GLN A 218 -1.51 -5.89 -16.54
N ILE A 219 -1.73 -6.84 -17.46
CA ILE A 219 -2.54 -8.03 -17.20
C ILE A 219 -1.61 -9.21 -16.95
N LEU A 220 -1.75 -9.83 -15.78
CA LEU A 220 -0.92 -10.93 -15.29
C LEU A 220 -1.83 -12.12 -14.96
N THR A 221 -1.65 -13.23 -15.69
CA THR A 221 -2.49 -14.43 -15.56
C THR A 221 -1.81 -15.56 -14.80
N GLU A 222 -0.48 -15.50 -14.68
CA GLU A 222 0.34 -16.55 -14.08
C GLU A 222 1.36 -15.97 -13.10
N THR A 223 1.88 -16.84 -12.23
CA THR A 223 2.98 -16.50 -11.33
C THR A 223 4.18 -16.07 -12.17
N CYS A 224 4.68 -14.86 -11.94
CA CYS A 224 5.74 -14.27 -12.75
C CYS A 224 6.69 -13.40 -11.92
N ILE A 225 7.87 -13.15 -12.47
CA ILE A 225 8.87 -12.24 -11.91
C ILE A 225 8.93 -11.02 -12.81
N ALA A 226 8.98 -9.84 -12.22
CA ALA A 226 9.17 -8.58 -12.93
C ALA A 226 10.45 -8.62 -13.77
N ASN A 227 10.38 -8.09 -14.99
CA ASN A 227 11.51 -8.05 -15.91
C ASN A 227 12.54 -6.98 -15.48
N PHE A 228 12.06 -5.88 -14.90
CA PHE A 228 12.87 -4.71 -14.59
C PHE A 228 13.01 -4.46 -13.09
N MET A 229 14.08 -3.75 -12.71
CA MET A 229 14.25 -3.26 -11.33
C MET A 229 13.06 -2.34 -11.02
N PRO A 230 12.50 -2.36 -9.79
CA PRO A 230 11.47 -1.40 -9.46
C PRO A 230 12.01 0.02 -9.46
N ASP A 231 11.29 0.94 -10.09
CA ASP A 231 11.58 2.37 -10.04
C ASP A 231 10.64 3.08 -9.06
N MET A 232 11.09 3.19 -7.81
CA MET A 232 10.35 3.87 -6.75
C MET A 232 10.29 5.40 -6.92
N ARG A 233 10.88 5.97 -7.98
CA ARG A 233 10.70 7.38 -8.36
C ARG A 233 9.58 7.57 -9.38
N GLY A 234 8.93 6.49 -9.82
CA GLY A 234 7.80 6.57 -10.75
C GLY A 234 8.18 7.12 -12.12
N GLY A 235 9.42 6.93 -12.57
CA GLY A 235 9.91 7.43 -13.86
C GLY A 235 10.24 8.93 -13.85
N VAL A 236 10.05 9.61 -12.72
CA VAL A 236 10.23 11.05 -12.60
C VAL A 236 11.65 11.34 -12.09
N SER A 237 12.56 11.61 -13.03
CA SER A 237 13.99 11.86 -12.75
C SER A 237 14.43 13.30 -13.03
N CYS A 238 13.71 14.01 -13.89
CA CYS A 238 13.98 15.39 -14.24
C CYS A 238 12.72 16.18 -14.56
N PHE A 239 12.79 17.49 -14.36
CA PHE A 239 11.83 18.44 -14.89
C PHE A 239 12.24 18.89 -16.28
N HIS A 240 11.25 19.10 -17.13
CA HIS A 240 11.39 19.89 -18.34
C HIS A 240 10.70 21.22 -18.07
N VAL A 241 11.47 22.30 -18.04
CA VAL A 241 10.98 23.66 -17.74
C VAL A 241 10.69 24.37 -19.05
N TYR A 242 9.42 24.59 -19.34
CA TYR A 242 8.93 25.23 -20.55
C TYR A 242 8.70 26.72 -20.31
N ALA A 243 8.98 27.54 -21.32
CA ALA A 243 8.59 28.93 -21.38
C ALA A 243 7.90 29.25 -22.71
N PRO A 244 6.63 28.82 -22.88
CA PRO A 244 5.89 29.02 -24.12
C PRO A 244 5.78 30.51 -24.48
N GLY A 245 6.06 30.84 -25.73
CA GLY A 245 5.99 32.21 -26.24
C GLY A 245 7.17 33.12 -25.85
N LEU A 246 8.05 32.68 -24.95
CA LEU A 246 9.23 33.45 -24.54
C LEU A 246 10.43 33.17 -25.46
N ILE A 247 10.68 31.89 -25.75
CA ILE A 247 11.85 31.40 -26.49
C ILE A 247 11.45 30.62 -27.74
N GLU A 248 12.40 30.52 -28.67
CA GLU A 248 12.24 29.69 -29.86
C GLU A 248 12.11 28.20 -29.48
N PRO A 249 11.15 27.46 -30.04
CA PRO A 249 11.07 26.01 -29.84
C PRO A 249 12.33 25.31 -30.31
N MET A 250 12.81 24.36 -29.53
CA MET A 250 13.96 23.52 -29.88
C MET A 250 13.52 22.07 -30.10
N VAL A 251 14.31 21.32 -30.88
CA VAL A 251 14.11 19.89 -31.07
C VAL A 251 14.54 19.14 -29.80
N ILE A 252 13.64 18.32 -29.26
CA ILE A 252 13.84 17.46 -28.09
C ILE A 252 13.33 16.07 -28.44
N GLY A 253 14.25 15.16 -28.75
CA GLY A 253 13.89 13.84 -29.27
C GLY A 253 13.14 13.97 -30.60
N ASP A 254 11.90 13.48 -30.63
CA ASP A 254 10.97 13.50 -31.75
C ASP A 254 9.96 14.66 -31.71
N VAL A 255 10.04 15.56 -30.73
CA VAL A 255 9.12 16.68 -30.54
C VAL A 255 9.85 18.03 -30.56
N THR A 256 9.19 19.09 -31.02
CA THR A 256 9.67 20.49 -30.88
C THR A 256 8.97 21.21 -29.75
N ALA A 257 9.72 21.80 -28.83
CA ALA A 257 9.17 22.44 -27.64
C ALA A 257 10.02 23.62 -27.11
N PRO A 258 9.39 24.67 -26.53
CA PRO A 258 10.09 25.82 -25.96
C PRO A 258 10.61 25.52 -24.53
N VAL A 259 11.57 24.61 -24.41
CA VAL A 259 12.16 24.21 -23.11
C VAL A 259 13.36 25.09 -22.77
N LEU A 260 13.28 25.82 -21.66
CA LEU A 260 14.41 26.60 -21.14
C LEU A 260 15.55 25.70 -20.67
N ARG A 261 15.21 24.61 -19.96
CA ARG A 261 16.19 23.70 -19.36
C ARG A 261 15.53 22.40 -18.91
N ILE A 262 16.30 21.31 -18.99
CA ILE A 262 16.02 20.06 -18.28
C ILE A 262 16.76 20.11 -16.93
N VAL A 263 16.03 19.95 -15.83
CA VAL A 263 16.56 20.06 -14.46
C VAL A 263 16.47 18.70 -13.79
N THR A 264 17.60 18.11 -13.39
CA THR A 264 17.60 16.85 -12.64
C THR A 264 17.04 17.06 -11.25
N ILE A 265 16.18 16.15 -10.82
CA ILE A 265 15.57 16.17 -9.49
C ILE A 265 16.57 15.69 -8.45
N ARG A 266 16.67 16.42 -7.35
CA ARG A 266 17.52 16.11 -6.19
C ARG A 266 16.72 16.25 -4.90
N GLY A 267 17.33 15.87 -3.78
CA GLY A 267 16.74 15.98 -2.45
C GLY A 267 15.82 14.81 -2.08
N LYS A 268 15.44 14.76 -0.81
CA LYS A 268 14.46 13.81 -0.27
C LYS A 268 13.06 14.38 -0.39
N GLN A 269 12.07 13.51 -0.24
CA GLN A 269 10.67 13.92 -0.25
C GLN A 269 10.43 14.99 0.84
N ASP A 270 9.57 15.97 0.52
CA ASP A 270 9.19 17.11 1.36
C ASP A 270 10.30 18.16 1.59
N GLU A 271 11.48 18.01 1.00
CA GLU A 271 12.52 19.04 1.01
C GLU A 271 12.21 20.15 -0.01
N ILE A 272 12.68 21.37 0.28
CA ILE A 272 12.78 22.46 -0.70
C ILE A 272 14.19 22.46 -1.24
N ILE A 273 14.32 22.33 -2.56
CA ILE A 273 15.61 22.24 -3.23
C ILE A 273 15.84 23.52 -4.01
N GLU A 274 17.01 24.11 -3.81
CA GLU A 274 17.55 25.18 -4.63
C GLU A 274 18.63 24.61 -5.55
N GLU A 275 18.42 24.69 -6.86
CA GLU A 275 19.40 24.34 -7.87
C GLU A 275 19.93 25.62 -8.54
N GLN A 276 21.21 25.91 -8.34
CA GLN A 276 21.92 27.01 -8.99
C GLN A 276 22.71 26.50 -10.19
N PHE A 277 22.54 27.13 -11.36
CA PHE A 277 23.18 26.67 -12.58
C PHE A 277 24.41 27.49 -12.94
N LEU A 278 25.60 26.91 -12.76
CA LEU A 278 26.88 27.56 -13.09
C LEU A 278 27.01 27.89 -14.58
N CYS A 279 26.61 26.97 -15.45
CA CYS A 279 26.53 27.20 -16.89
C CYS A 279 25.06 27.43 -17.27
N VAL A 280 24.67 28.66 -17.57
CA VAL A 280 23.29 28.98 -17.99
C VAL A 280 23.11 28.70 -19.49
N GLN A 281 22.09 27.92 -19.82
CA GLN A 281 21.66 27.68 -21.20
C GLN A 281 20.82 28.87 -21.66
N TYR A 282 21.37 29.66 -22.60
CA TYR A 282 20.71 30.83 -23.15
C TYR A 282 20.00 30.49 -24.45
N HIS A 283 18.78 31.01 -24.57
CA HIS A 283 17.92 30.86 -25.74
C HIS A 283 17.57 32.23 -26.30
N LYS A 284 17.43 32.33 -27.62
CA LYS A 284 17.02 33.57 -28.26
C LYS A 284 15.61 33.95 -27.83
N LEU A 285 15.44 35.21 -27.43
CA LEU A 285 14.15 35.77 -27.07
C LEU A 285 13.32 36.05 -28.34
N LEU A 286 12.08 35.54 -28.41
CA LEU A 286 11.20 35.75 -29.57
C LEU A 286 10.51 37.11 -29.55
N VAL A 287 10.17 37.58 -28.35
CA VAL A 287 9.32 38.75 -28.15
C VAL A 287 10.15 40.01 -27.89
N LYS A 288 9.74 41.11 -28.51
CA LYS A 288 10.34 42.44 -28.28
C LYS A 288 9.77 43.12 -27.03
N GLU A 289 8.67 42.61 -26.50
CA GLU A 289 7.99 43.22 -25.39
C GLU A 289 7.36 42.17 -24.49
N ILE A 290 7.57 42.30 -23.17
CA ILE A 290 7.09 41.33 -22.17
C ILE A 290 6.37 42.07 -21.06
N SER A 291 5.07 41.78 -20.89
CA SER A 291 4.29 42.17 -19.71
C SER A 291 3.99 40.98 -18.79
N GLU A 292 4.08 39.76 -19.31
CA GLU A 292 3.75 38.54 -18.60
C GLU A 292 4.66 37.41 -19.09
N ILE A 293 5.08 36.55 -18.16
CA ILE A 293 5.86 35.35 -18.43
C ILE A 293 5.04 34.14 -17.99
N PHE A 294 4.88 33.17 -18.90
CA PHE A 294 4.22 31.90 -18.63
C PHE A 294 5.24 30.77 -18.55
N ILE A 295 5.14 29.96 -17.51
CA ILE A 295 6.02 28.79 -17.27
C ILE A 295 5.16 27.55 -17.07
N GLU A 296 5.64 26.44 -17.64
CA GLU A 296 5.15 25.10 -17.31
C GLU A 296 6.31 24.20 -16.89
N ILE A 297 6.08 23.36 -15.89
CA ILE A 297 7.03 22.36 -15.40
C ILE A 297 6.41 21.00 -15.67
N ARG A 298 7.06 20.25 -16.56
CA ARG A 298 6.58 18.95 -17.04
C ARG A 298 7.55 17.83 -16.70
N THR A 299 7.03 16.62 -16.65
CA THR A 299 7.82 15.37 -16.57
C THR A 299 8.48 15.09 -17.92
N SER A 300 9.34 14.06 -17.98
CA SER A 300 9.93 13.57 -19.23
C SER A 300 8.90 13.02 -20.23
N SER A 301 7.73 12.57 -19.77
CA SER A 301 6.63 12.16 -20.65
C SER A 301 5.81 13.34 -21.19
N GLY A 302 6.12 14.57 -20.75
CA GLY A 302 5.43 15.79 -21.17
C GLY A 302 4.16 16.10 -20.38
N THR A 303 3.79 15.29 -19.38
CA THR A 303 2.68 15.59 -18.46
C THR A 303 3.08 16.67 -17.45
N LEU A 304 2.11 17.41 -16.92
CA LEU A 304 2.40 18.41 -15.88
C LEU A 304 2.90 17.73 -14.60
N MET A 305 3.91 18.32 -13.99
CA MET A 305 4.52 17.79 -12.78
C MET A 305 3.51 17.76 -11.61
N PRO A 306 3.26 16.62 -10.94
CA PRO A 306 2.19 16.49 -9.95
C PRO A 306 2.58 17.00 -8.54
N PHE A 307 3.02 18.26 -8.42
CA PHE A 307 3.24 18.87 -7.10
C PHE A 307 1.94 18.86 -6.27
N GLN A 308 2.02 18.41 -5.02
CA GLN A 308 0.88 18.43 -4.09
C GLN A 308 0.78 19.75 -3.34
N TYR A 309 1.92 20.35 -2.98
CA TYR A 309 1.99 21.58 -2.20
C TYR A 309 3.32 22.32 -2.38
N GLY A 310 3.44 23.50 -1.79
CA GLY A 310 4.66 24.33 -1.86
C GLY A 310 4.70 25.23 -3.10
N THR A 311 5.69 26.12 -3.13
CA THR A 311 5.86 27.15 -4.17
C THR A 311 7.14 26.91 -4.94
N CYS A 312 7.08 27.08 -6.26
CA CYS A 312 8.24 27.03 -7.14
C CYS A 312 8.67 28.45 -7.49
N THR A 313 9.97 28.73 -7.51
CA THR A 313 10.52 30.04 -7.88
C THR A 313 11.64 29.86 -8.88
N LEU A 314 11.54 30.53 -10.02
CA LEU A 314 12.59 30.51 -11.04
C LEU A 314 13.27 31.88 -11.09
N THR A 315 14.58 31.89 -11.30
CA THR A 315 15.33 33.11 -11.62
C THR A 315 15.81 33.03 -13.06
N LEU A 316 15.25 33.90 -13.90
CA LEU A 316 15.61 34.02 -15.31
C LEU A 316 16.67 35.10 -15.47
N HIS A 317 17.72 34.80 -16.23
CA HIS A 317 18.75 35.75 -16.59
C HIS A 317 18.59 36.19 -18.04
N PHE A 318 18.37 37.49 -18.23
CA PHE A 318 18.28 38.13 -19.53
C PHE A 318 19.61 38.78 -19.86
N LYS A 319 20.18 38.44 -21.01
CA LYS A 319 21.47 38.96 -21.47
C LYS A 319 21.35 39.47 -22.89
N LYS A 320 21.84 40.69 -23.14
CA LYS A 320 21.91 41.26 -24.49
C LYS A 320 22.88 40.44 -25.34
N ALA A 321 22.52 40.17 -26.59
CA ALA A 321 23.45 39.56 -27.54
C ALA A 321 24.71 40.43 -27.62
N THR A 322 25.87 39.79 -27.45
CA THR A 322 27.15 40.46 -27.71
C THR A 322 27.39 40.29 -29.19
N TYR A 323 27.32 41.38 -29.95
CA TYR A 323 27.75 41.37 -31.35
C TYR A 323 29.23 40.99 -31.35
N PHE A 324 29.58 39.90 -32.06
CA PHE A 324 30.95 39.63 -32.46
C PHE A 324 31.25 40.40 -33.74
#